data_AF-A0A2N0VA26-F1
#
_entry.id   AF-A0A2N0VA26-F1
#
_cell.length_a   1.000
_cell.length_b   1.000
_cell.length_c   1.000
_cell.angle_alpha   90.00
_cell.angle_beta   90.00
_cell.angle_gamma   90.00
#
_symmetry.space_group_name_H-M   'P 1'
#
loop_
_entity.id
_entity.type
_entity.pdbx_description
1 polymer ?
#
loop_
_entity_poly.entity_id
_entity_poly.type
_entity_poly.pdbx_seq_one_letter_code
_entity_poly.pdbx_strand_id
1 'polypeptide(L)'
;MKPLEPKIYILKVFFKQSDFLQVKRLCSDLGIMPENTNEIGEDDWGHRGYLELWFQEVTDKSITLHIQKQRNKTAKKYMENLQQFFDDLYSLEYVEYLVYLD
;
A
#
# COMPACT_ATOMS: atom_id res chain seq x y z
N MET A 1 15.33 -3.68 -9.54
CA MET A 1 14.56 -4.12 -8.35
C MET A 1 14.92 -5.57 -8.04
N LYS A 2 15.06 -5.98 -6.78
CA LYS A 2 15.20 -7.41 -6.44
C LYS A 2 13.89 -8.14 -6.81
N PRO A 3 13.92 -9.42 -7.22
CA PRO A 3 12.71 -10.17 -7.48
C PRO A 3 11.84 -10.26 -6.22
N LEU A 4 10.53 -10.13 -6.37
CA LEU A 4 9.58 -10.25 -5.27
C LEU A 4 9.50 -11.71 -4.78
N GLU A 5 9.40 -11.87 -3.46
CA GLU A 5 9.22 -13.14 -2.73
C GLU A 5 7.89 -13.17 -1.96
N PRO A 6 7.33 -14.35 -1.63
CA PRO A 6 6.07 -14.49 -0.92
C PRO A 6 6.22 -14.28 0.60
N LYS A 7 6.48 -13.04 1.01
CA LYS A 7 6.63 -12.60 2.42
C LYS A 7 5.77 -11.37 2.71
N ILE A 8 5.76 -10.92 3.96
CA ILE A 8 5.18 -9.62 4.32
C ILE A 8 6.13 -8.51 3.86
N TYR A 9 5.58 -7.45 3.28
CA TYR A 9 6.34 -6.25 2.90
C TYR A 9 5.91 -5.10 3.77
N ILE A 10 6.89 -4.35 4.29
CA ILE A 10 6.65 -3.11 4.99
C ILE A 10 7.24 -1.99 4.13
N LEU A 11 6.39 -1.06 3.74
CA LEU A 11 6.72 -0.03 2.76
C LEU A 11 6.28 1.34 3.25
N LYS A 12 7.25 2.23 3.47
CA LYS A 12 6.95 3.63 3.73
C LYS A 12 6.92 4.41 2.42
N VAL A 13 5.78 5.03 2.13
CA VAL A 13 5.53 5.85 0.96
C VAL A 13 5.63 7.32 1.37
N PHE A 14 6.50 8.09 0.69
CA PHE A 14 6.62 9.53 0.91
C PHE A 14 5.99 10.31 -0.24
N PHE A 15 5.22 11.35 0.09
CA PHE A 15 4.54 12.21 -0.88
C PHE A 15 5.35 13.48 -1.14
N LYS A 16 5.34 13.96 -2.38
CA LYS A 16 6.03 15.20 -2.79
C LYS A 16 5.52 16.45 -2.07
N GLN A 17 4.26 16.43 -1.62
CA GLN A 17 3.61 17.56 -0.94
C GLN A 17 2.82 17.05 0.26
N SER A 18 2.95 17.77 1.38
CA SER A 18 2.11 17.60 2.58
C SER A 18 0.65 17.88 2.24
N ASP A 19 -0.19 16.86 2.27
CA ASP A 19 -1.64 17.02 2.14
C ASP A 19 -2.34 15.85 2.83
N PHE A 20 -3.31 16.18 3.69
CA PHE A 20 -4.11 15.22 4.46
C PHE A 20 -4.98 14.32 3.57
N LEU A 21 -5.20 14.69 2.30
CA LEU A 21 -5.94 13.89 1.33
C LEU A 21 -5.09 12.87 0.57
N GLN A 22 -3.77 12.87 0.73
CA GLN A 22 -2.87 11.99 -0.04
C GLN A 22 -3.16 10.51 0.18
N VAL A 23 -3.48 10.11 1.41
CA VAL A 23 -3.77 8.69 1.74
C VAL A 23 -5.04 8.21 1.06
N LYS A 24 -6.09 9.05 1.06
CA LYS A 24 -7.34 8.75 0.37
C LYS A 24 -7.13 8.67 -1.14
N ARG A 25 -6.35 9.61 -1.68
CA ARG A 25 -5.96 9.60 -3.10
C ARG A 25 -5.16 8.35 -3.45
N LEU A 26 -4.16 7.99 -2.64
CA LEU A 26 -3.35 6.79 -2.78
C LEU A 26 -4.21 5.53 -2.82
N CYS A 27 -5.14 5.40 -1.87
CA CYS A 27 -6.05 4.27 -1.85
C CYS A 27 -6.93 4.20 -3.10
N SER A 28 -7.49 5.34 -3.51
CA SER A 28 -8.31 5.44 -4.73
C SER A 28 -7.52 5.06 -5.99
N ASP A 29 -6.34 5.65 -6.19
CA ASP A 29 -5.52 5.46 -7.39
C ASP A 29 -4.96 4.03 -7.47
N LEU A 30 -4.63 3.42 -6.33
CA LEU A 30 -4.19 2.03 -6.25
C LEU A 30 -5.34 1.02 -6.24
N GLY A 31 -6.59 1.46 -6.20
CA GLY A 31 -7.75 0.57 -6.06
C GLY A 31 -7.76 -0.22 -4.74
N ILE A 32 -7.17 0.34 -3.68
CA ILE A 32 -7.28 -0.19 -2.33
C ILE A 32 -8.66 0.17 -1.79
N MET A 33 -9.41 -0.82 -1.34
CA MET A 33 -10.67 -0.63 -0.64
C MET A 33 -10.37 -0.65 0.87
N PRO A 34 -10.38 0.50 1.56
CA PRO A 34 -10.25 0.54 3.01
C PRO A 34 -11.50 -0.06 3.65
N GLU A 35 -11.34 -0.73 4.79
CA GLU A 35 -12.47 -1.28 5.57
C GLU A 35 -13.29 -0.16 6.22
N ASN A 36 -12.64 0.93 6.60
CA ASN A 36 -13.26 2.14 7.12
C ASN A 36 -13.36 3.20 6.02
N THR A 37 -14.58 3.63 5.68
CA THR A 37 -14.81 4.51 4.52
C THR A 37 -14.80 6.00 4.86
N ASN A 38 -14.87 6.36 6.15
CA ASN A 38 -15.09 7.75 6.57
C ASN A 38 -13.77 8.50 6.77
N GLU A 39 -12.81 7.90 7.48
CA GLU A 39 -11.46 8.40 7.66
C GLU A 39 -10.51 7.20 7.57
N ILE A 40 -9.56 7.24 6.64
CA ILE A 40 -8.49 6.23 6.57
C ILE A 40 -7.41 6.69 7.56
N GLY A 41 -7.37 6.03 8.70
CA GLY A 41 -6.49 6.36 9.82
C GLY A 41 -5.35 5.37 10.02
N GLU A 42 -4.53 5.66 11.02
CA GLU A 42 -3.62 4.68 11.59
C GLU A 42 -4.41 3.50 12.16
N ASP A 43 -3.84 2.31 12.04
CA ASP A 43 -4.41 1.02 12.42
C ASP A 43 -5.59 0.52 11.58
N ASP A 44 -5.98 1.25 10.54
CA ASP A 44 -6.98 0.79 9.59
C ASP A 44 -6.41 -0.27 8.63
N TRP A 45 -7.34 -1.10 8.15
CA TRP A 45 -7.07 -2.14 7.16
C TRP A 45 -7.70 -1.78 5.82
N GLY A 46 -7.13 -2.33 4.76
CA GLY A 46 -7.68 -2.29 3.42
C GLY A 46 -7.29 -3.50 2.61
N HIS A 47 -7.91 -3.65 1.45
CA HIS A 47 -7.65 -4.77 0.57
C HIS A 47 -7.59 -4.37 -0.90
N ARG A 48 -6.77 -5.11 -1.66
CA ARG A 48 -6.69 -5.01 -3.11
C ARG A 48 -6.42 -6.39 -3.69
N GLY A 49 -7.37 -6.93 -4.45
CA GLY A 49 -7.21 -8.25 -5.06
C GLY A 49 -6.90 -9.34 -4.02
N TYR A 50 -5.66 -9.83 -4.00
CA TYR A 50 -5.18 -10.88 -3.08
C TYR A 50 -4.31 -10.32 -1.93
N LEU A 51 -4.22 -8.99 -1.83
CA LEU A 51 -3.46 -8.26 -0.82
C LEU A 51 -4.38 -7.83 0.33
N GLU A 52 -3.89 -7.98 1.55
CA GLU A 52 -4.32 -7.25 2.74
C GLU A 52 -3.28 -6.18 3.02
N LEU A 53 -3.72 -4.96 3.34
CA LEU A 53 -2.89 -3.82 3.65
C LEU A 53 -3.28 -3.30 5.04
N TRP A 54 -2.29 -3.12 5.90
CA TRP A 54 -2.47 -2.42 7.17
C TRP A 54 -1.72 -1.08 7.12
N PHE A 55 -2.40 -0.03 7.56
CA PHE A 55 -1.93 1.34 7.50
C PHE A 55 -1.33 1.76 8.85
N GLN A 56 -0.06 2.13 8.86
CA GLN A 56 0.67 2.62 10.04
C GLN A 56 1.32 3.98 9.76
N GLU A 57 1.64 4.72 10.82
CA GLU A 57 2.38 5.99 10.77
C GLU A 57 1.80 6.97 9.73
N VAL A 58 0.47 7.10 9.71
CA VAL A 58 -0.25 7.91 8.72
C VAL A 58 -0.05 9.39 9.05
N THR A 59 0.57 10.12 8.12
CA THR A 59 0.85 11.56 8.23
C THR A 59 0.48 12.26 6.93
N ASP A 60 0.50 13.59 6.93
CA ASP A 60 0.31 14.40 5.71
C ASP A 60 1.44 14.22 4.68
N LYS A 61 2.61 13.71 5.10
CA LYS A 61 3.80 13.52 4.26
C LYS A 61 4.06 12.08 3.86
N SER A 62 3.54 11.12 4.62
CA SER A 62 3.88 9.71 4.41
C SER A 62 2.86 8.76 5.03
N ILE A 63 2.90 7.52 4.55
CA ILE A 63 2.17 6.39 5.11
C ILE A 63 3.06 5.15 5.08
N THR A 64 3.01 4.35 6.13
CA THR A 64 3.62 3.02 6.16
C THR A 64 2.55 1.96 5.86
N LEU A 65 2.80 1.15 4.83
CA LEU A 65 1.91 0.08 4.38
C LEU A 65 2.53 -1.28 4.71
N HIS A 66 1.80 -2.09 5.47
CA HIS A 66 2.12 -3.49 5.69
C HIS A 66 1.30 -4.35 4.73
N ILE A 67 1.97 -4.94 3.75
CA ILE A 67 1.33 -5.66 2.65
C ILE A 67 1.54 -7.15 2.86
N GLN A 68 0.44 -7.88 2.98
CA GLN A 68 0.47 -9.33 3.18
C GLN A 68 -0.54 -10.04 2.29
N LYS A 69 -0.41 -11.37 2.22
CA LYS A 69 -1.34 -12.20 1.49
C LYS A 69 -2.62 -12.40 2.28
N GLN A 70 -3.76 -12.20 1.65
CA GLN A 70 -5.06 -12.57 2.21
C GLN A 70 -5.12 -14.04 2.65
N ARG A 71 -5.88 -14.30 3.72
CA ARG A 71 -6.16 -15.66 4.19
C ARG A 71 -6.84 -16.48 3.09
N ASN A 72 -6.52 -17.77 3.01
CA ASN A 72 -7.07 -18.73 2.03
C ASN A 72 -6.81 -18.41 0.53
N LYS A 73 -5.97 -17.43 0.21
CA LYS A 73 -5.57 -17.11 -1.17
C LYS A 73 -4.29 -17.82 -1.60
N THR A 74 -4.12 -18.05 -2.90
CA THR A 74 -2.93 -18.74 -3.47
C THR A 74 -1.72 -17.82 -3.55
N ALA A 75 -0.52 -18.37 -3.33
CA ALA A 75 0.74 -17.62 -3.40
C ALA A 75 1.01 -17.06 -4.82
N LYS A 76 0.69 -17.82 -5.87
CA LYS A 76 0.87 -17.37 -7.26
C LYS A 76 0.12 -16.08 -7.56
N LYS A 77 -1.19 -16.05 -7.26
CA LYS A 77 -2.03 -14.86 -7.48
C LYS A 77 -1.63 -13.70 -6.57
N TYR A 78 -1.19 -13.99 -5.35
CA TYR A 78 -0.60 -13.00 -4.46
C TYR A 78 0.61 -12.32 -5.12
N MET A 79 1.57 -13.08 -5.64
CA MET A 79 2.75 -12.52 -6.30
C MET A 79 2.40 -11.68 -7.54
N GLU A 80 1.45 -12.13 -8.36
CA GLU A 80 0.94 -11.37 -9.51
C GLU A 80 0.32 -10.03 -9.08
N ASN A 81 -0.50 -10.04 -8.02
CA ASN A 81 -1.13 -8.81 -7.49
C ASN A 81 -0.10 -7.90 -6.81
N LEU A 82 0.90 -8.47 -6.13
CA LEU A 82 1.97 -7.71 -5.49
C LEU A 82 2.83 -6.98 -6.52
N GLN A 83 3.18 -7.65 -7.62
CA GLN A 83 3.92 -7.01 -8.71
C GLN A 83 3.11 -5.85 -9.31
N GLN A 84 1.84 -6.09 -9.65
CA GLN A 84 0.97 -5.04 -10.19
C GLN A 84 0.80 -3.87 -9.22
N PHE A 85 0.70 -4.15 -7.92
CA PHE A 85 0.61 -3.12 -6.89
C PHE A 85 1.84 -2.21 -6.89
N PHE A 86 3.05 -2.78 -6.93
CA PHE A 86 4.27 -1.99 -7.00
C PHE A 86 4.37 -1.21 -8.32
N ASP A 87 4.05 -1.82 -9.45
CA ASP A 87 4.08 -1.16 -10.76
C ASP A 87 3.16 0.08 -10.78
N ASP A 88 1.94 -0.06 -10.26
CA ASP A 88 1.00 1.05 -10.15
C ASP A 88 1.50 2.12 -9.18
N LEU A 89 2.03 1.73 -8.02
CA LEU A 89 2.58 2.65 -7.03
C LEU A 89 3.75 3.47 -7.60
N TYR A 90 4.64 2.85 -8.35
CA TYR A 90 5.74 3.54 -9.04
C TYR A 90 5.28 4.47 -10.15
N SER A 91 4.09 4.28 -10.68
CA SER A 91 3.51 5.16 -11.71
C SER A 91 2.92 6.45 -11.16
N LEU A 92 2.70 6.55 -9.83
CA LEU A 92 2.05 7.71 -9.21
C LEU A 92 2.99 8.91 -9.12
N GLU A 93 2.69 9.96 -9.88
CA GLU A 93 3.55 11.16 -9.99
C GLU A 93 3.70 11.96 -8.69
N TYR A 94 2.81 11.82 -7.73
CA TYR A 94 2.86 12.52 -6.45
C TYR A 94 3.62 11.76 -5.36
N VAL A 95 3.99 10.51 -5.62
CA VAL A 95 4.94 9.76 -4.78
C VAL A 95 6.34 10.28 -5.06
N GLU A 96 7.07 10.63 -4.00
CA GLU A 96 8.43 11.16 -4.10
C GLU A 96 9.46 10.03 -4.11
N TYR A 97 9.40 9.17 -3.09
CA TYR A 97 10.25 7.99 -2.95
C TYR A 97 9.60 6.98 -2.00
N LEU A 98 10.15 5.77 -2.02
CA LEU A 98 9.71 4.64 -1.21
C LEU A 98 10.88 4.13 -0.35
N VAL A 99 10.58 3.72 0.87
CA VAL A 99 11.54 3.05 1.76
C VAL A 99 11.00 1.68 2.13
N TYR A 100 11.79 0.63 1.88
CA TYR A 100 11.51 -0.72 2.36
C TYR A 100 11.99 -0.82 3.81
N LEU A 101 11.12 -1.31 4.68
CA LEU A 101 11.44 -1.58 6.08
C LEU A 101 11.56 -3.10 6.28
N ASP A 102 12.48 -3.50 7.16
CA ASP A 102 12.72 -4.89 7.54
C ASP A 102 11.78 -5.37 8.66
#